data_AF-A0A392W9M1-F1
#
_entry.id   AF-A0A392W9M1-F1
#
_cell.length_a   1.000
_cell.length_b   1.000
_cell.length_c   1.000
_cell.angle_alpha   90.00
_cell.angle_beta   90.00
_cell.angle_gamma   90.00
#
_symmetry.space_group_name_H-M   'P 1'
#
loop_
_entity.id
_entity.type
_entity.pdbx_description
1 polymer ?
#
loop_
_entity_poly.entity_id
_entity_poly.type
_entity_poly.pdbx_seq_one_letter_code
_entity_poly.pdbx_strand_id
1 'polypeptide(L)' 'ADERNRKVIEFMELKQGGMSASEYAAKFEELCRFAPHYNNVEAEEYKCVKFENGLRPDIKQLIGFN' A
#
# COMPACT_ATOMS: atom_id res chain seq x y z
N ALA A 1 10.01 19.41 -5.94
CA ALA A 1 9.17 18.55 -6.81
C ALA A 1 9.60 17.09 -6.76
N ASP A 2 10.89 16.81 -6.54
CA ASP A 2 11.43 15.45 -6.59
C ASP A 2 11.01 14.54 -5.42
N GLU A 3 10.86 15.07 -4.21
CA GLU A 3 10.58 14.24 -3.02
C GLU A 3 9.17 13.65 -3.04
N ARG A 4 8.16 14.45 -3.39
CA ARG A 4 6.77 13.96 -3.54
C ARG A 4 6.68 12.89 -4.64
N ASN A 5 7.33 13.10 -5.78
CA ASN A 5 7.32 12.13 -6.87
C ASN A 5 8.03 10.84 -6.47
N ARG A 6 9.14 10.90 -5.72
CA ARG A 6 9.81 9.72 -5.15
C ARG A 6 8.90 8.95 -4.20
N LYS A 7 8.19 9.65 -3.31
CA LYS A 7 7.23 9.03 -2.37
C LYS A 7 6.05 8.36 -3.09
N VAL A 8 5.57 8.94 -4.20
CA VAL A 8 4.55 8.31 -5.05
C VAL A 8 5.10 7.04 -5.72
N ILE A 9 6.32 7.07 -6.27
CA ILE A 9 6.95 5.87 -6.85
C ILE A 9 7.15 4.79 -5.77
N GLU A 10 7.60 5.17 -4.59
CA GLU A 10 7.76 4.27 -3.45
C GLU A 10 6.43 3.64 -3.04
N PHE A 11 5.33 4.42 -3.04
CA PHE A 11 3.99 3.91 -2.81
C PHE A 11 3.55 2.90 -3.88
N MET A 12 3.84 3.18 -5.15
CA MET A 12 3.46 2.32 -6.26
C MET A 12 4.13 0.94 -6.16
N GLU A 13 5.42 0.91 -5.85
CA GLU A 13 6.23 -0.30 -5.75
C GLU A 13 6.18 -0.98 -4.36
N LEU A 14 5.46 -0.39 -3.40
CA LEU A 14 5.42 -0.89 -2.03
C LEU A 14 4.88 -2.32 -1.98
N LYS A 15 5.68 -3.22 -1.42
CA LYS A 15 5.33 -4.60 -1.06
C LYS A 15 5.76 -4.85 0.37
N GLN A 16 5.04 -5.71 1.08
CA GLN A 16 5.37 -6.06 2.46
C GLN A 16 6.79 -6.61 2.58
N GLY A 17 7.20 -7.51 1.68
CA GLY A 17 8.54 -8.10 1.71
C GLY A 17 8.87 -8.69 3.09
N GLY A 18 10.02 -8.31 3.64
CA GLY A 18 10.48 -8.73 4.97
C GLY A 18 9.84 -7.99 6.16
N MET A 19 8.99 -6.99 5.92
CA MET A 19 8.34 -6.23 6.99
C MET A 19 7.28 -7.07 7.71
N SER A 20 7.06 -6.79 8.99
CA SER A 20 5.83 -7.21 9.66
C SER A 20 4.60 -6.59 8.99
N ALA A 21 3.42 -7.18 9.20
CA ALA A 21 2.18 -6.66 8.63
C ALA A 21 1.87 -5.24 9.15
N SER A 22 2.18 -4.96 10.41
CA SER A 22 2.00 -3.64 11.03
C SER A 22 2.96 -2.59 10.47
N GLU A 23 4.23 -2.94 10.25
CA GLU A 23 5.20 -2.03 9.60
C GLU A 23 4.79 -1.70 8.16
N TYR A 24 4.33 -2.70 7.41
CA TYR A 24 3.81 -2.50 6.07
C TYR A 24 2.57 -1.59 6.07
N ALA A 25 1.62 -1.80 6.98
CA ALA A 25 0.45 -0.94 7.14
C ALA A 25 0.81 0.51 7.47
N ALA A 26 1.68 0.73 8.45
CA ALA A 26 2.15 2.07 8.81
C ALA A 26 2.82 2.77 7.62
N LYS A 27 3.67 2.05 6.87
CA LYS A 27 4.34 2.60 5.69
C LYS A 27 3.38 2.88 4.54
N PHE A 28 2.38 2.02 4.34
CA PHE A 28 1.33 2.24 3.34
C PHE A 28 0.54 3.52 3.65
N GLU A 29 0.12 3.71 4.90
CA GLU A 29 -0.59 4.92 5.35
C GLU A 29 0.27 6.19 5.22
N GLU A 30 1.56 6.13 5.58
CA GLU A 30 2.49 7.25 5.42
C GLU A 30 2.57 7.67 3.95
N LEU A 31 2.82 6.71 3.05
CA LEU A 31 3.03 6.96 1.63
C LEU A 31 1.74 7.35 0.90
N CYS A 32 0.59 6.83 1.34
CA CYS A 32 -0.73 7.17 0.78
C CYS A 32 -1.04 8.68 0.90
N ARG A 33 -0.55 9.36 1.96
CA ARG A 33 -0.70 10.82 2.13
C ARG A 33 -0.06 11.63 1.01
N PHE A 34 0.97 11.09 0.36
CA PHE A 34 1.69 11.73 -0.73
C PHE A 34 1.08 11.47 -2.11
N ALA A 35 0.02 10.65 -2.18
CA ALA A 35 -0.66 10.31 -3.42
C ALA A 35 -2.15 10.78 -3.38
N PRO A 36 -2.42 12.08 -3.61
CA PRO A 36 -3.76 12.66 -3.52
C PRO A 36 -4.79 11.97 -4.41
N HIS A 37 -4.34 11.41 -5.54
CA HIS A 37 -5.19 10.64 -6.46
C HIS A 37 -5.77 9.37 -5.84
N TYR A 38 -5.15 8.85 -4.78
CA TYR A 38 -5.70 7.75 -4.00
C TYR A 38 -6.53 8.24 -2.81
N ASN A 39 -6.36 9.46 -2.29
CA ASN A 39 -7.09 9.94 -1.10
C ASN A 39 -8.49 10.49 -1.37
N ASN A 40 -9.23 9.90 -2.32
CA ASN A 40 -10.64 10.18 -2.52
C ASN A 40 -11.49 8.93 -2.26
N VAL A 41 -12.77 9.14 -1.95
CA VAL A 41 -13.70 8.07 -1.57
C VAL A 41 -13.87 7.03 -2.69
N GLU A 42 -13.78 7.46 -3.95
CA GLU A 42 -13.85 6.57 -5.12
C GLU A 42 -12.62 5.66 -5.25
N ALA A 43 -11.48 6.05 -4.71
CA ALA A 43 -10.23 5.29 -4.76
C ALA A 43 -10.00 4.41 -3.51
N GLU A 44 -10.89 4.44 -2.51
CA GLU A 44 -10.77 3.59 -1.31
C GLU A 44 -10.80 2.10 -1.66
N GLU A 45 -11.67 1.67 -2.57
CA GLU A 45 -11.67 0.28 -3.05
C GLU A 45 -10.33 -0.09 -3.72
N TYR A 46 -9.78 0.81 -4.53
CA TYR A 46 -8.48 0.60 -5.14
C TYR A 46 -7.34 0.55 -4.10
N LYS A 47 -7.43 1.34 -3.02
CA LYS A 47 -6.45 1.27 -1.92
C LYS A 47 -6.46 -0.09 -1.24
N CYS A 48 -7.65 -0.62 -0.92
CA CYS A 48 -7.79 -1.95 -0.31
C CYS A 48 -7.15 -3.01 -1.21
N VAL A 49 -7.52 -3.03 -2.49
CA VAL A 49 -6.96 -3.97 -3.48
C VAL A 49 -5.45 -3.82 -3.59
N LYS A 50 -4.92 -2.59 -3.58
CA LYS A 50 -3.47 -2.35 -3.62
C LYS A 50 -2.78 -2.85 -2.35
N PHE A 51 -3.34 -2.54 -1.18
CA PHE A 51 -2.81 -2.97 0.11
C PHE A 51 -2.72 -4.49 0.17
N GLU A 52 -3.82 -5.16 -0.14
CA GLU A 52 -3.93 -6.62 -0.19
C GLU A 52 -2.92 -7.19 -1.19
N ASN A 53 -2.82 -6.63 -2.40
CA ASN A 53 -1.88 -7.10 -3.41
C ASN A 53 -0.41 -6.98 -3.00
N GLY A 54 -0.05 -6.00 -2.17
CA GLY A 54 1.31 -5.87 -1.65
C GLY A 54 1.62 -6.77 -0.45
N LEU A 55 0.62 -7.42 0.16
CA LEU A 55 0.84 -8.39 1.24
C LEU A 55 1.59 -9.63 0.74
N ARG A 56 2.30 -10.28 1.65
CA ARG A 56 2.93 -11.56 1.37
C ARG A 56 1.88 -12.67 1.16
N PRO A 57 2.21 -13.70 0.37
CA PRO A 57 1.29 -14.80 0.08
C PRO A 57 0.77 -15.56 1.31
N ASP A 58 1.58 -15.73 2.35
CA ASP A 58 1.20 -16.41 3.59
C ASP A 58 0.05 -15.69 4.30
N ILE A 59 0.07 -14.35 4.29
CA ILE A 59 -0.99 -13.53 4.89
C ILE A 59 -2.22 -13.48 3.97
N LYS A 60 -2.04 -13.37 2.65
CA LYS A 60 -3.15 -13.41 1.68
C LYS A 60 -3.99 -14.68 1.83
N GLN A 61 -3.35 -15.82 1.99
CA GLN A 61 -4.03 -17.10 2.19
C GLN A 61 -4.86 -17.11 3.49
N LEU A 62 -4.37 -16.50 4.57
CA LEU A 62 -5.08 -16.44 5.85
C LEU A 62 -6.36 -15.59 5.78
N ILE A 63 -6.37 -14.53 4.95
CA ILE A 63 -7.52 -13.65 4.78
C ILE A 63 -8.48 -14.12 3.67
N GLY A 64 -8.24 -15.30 3.08
CA GLY A 64 -9.09 -15.88 2.04
C GLY A 64 -8.90 -15.26 0.65
N PHE A 65 -7.83 -14.49 0.44
CA PHE A 65 -7.41 -14.03 -0.88
C PHE A 65 -6.57 -15.12 -1.55
N ASN A 66 -7.13 -15.77 -2.58
CA ASN A 66 -6.45 -16.74 -3.43
C ASN A 66 -6.03 -16.11 -4.76
#